data_AF-A0A4R6VEI5-F1
#
_entry.id   AF-A0A4R6VEI5-F1
#
_cell.length_a   1.000
_cell.length_b   1.000
_cell.length_c   1.000
_cell.angle_alpha   90.00
_cell.angle_beta   90.00
_cell.angle_gamma   90.00
#
_symmetry.space_group_name_H-M   'P 1'
#
loop_
_entity.id
_entity.type
_entity.pdbx_description
1 polymer ?
#
loop_
_entity_poly.entity_id
_entity_poly.type
_entity_poly.pdbx_seq_one_letter_code
_entity_poly.pdbx_strand_id
1 'polypeptide(L)'
;MDTLDGMAEDITVLACRDIRYEALTPDAYAAELRAAGVDEFGVGELGGLFAIMREGHLASVRDDVPRLLGRPARPFRDWVLEQAALGTWT
;
A
#
# COMPACT_ATOMS: atom_id res chain seq x y z
N MET A 1 -1.21 13.09 -0.01
CA MET A 1 -0.62 11.88 -0.59
C MET A 1 -0.61 10.88 0.53
N ASP A 2 -1.32 9.77 0.34
CA ASP A 2 -1.46 8.76 1.38
C ASP A 2 -0.09 8.08 1.56
N THR A 3 0.45 8.17 2.77
CA THR A 3 1.66 7.43 3.15
C THR A 3 1.27 6.03 3.59
N LEU A 4 2.21 5.08 3.57
CA LEU A 4 1.96 3.73 4.07
C LEU A 4 1.53 3.73 5.55
N ASP A 5 2.02 4.70 6.32
CA ASP A 5 1.61 4.95 7.71
C ASP A 5 0.15 5.40 7.81
N GLY A 6 -0.27 6.42 7.04
CA GLY A 6 -1.66 6.87 7.00
C GLY A 6 -2.62 5.79 6.48
N MET A 7 -2.17 4.95 5.55
CA MET A 7 -2.94 3.80 5.09
C MET A 7 -3.16 2.76 6.22
N ALA A 8 -2.14 2.52 7.06
CA ALA A 8 -2.26 1.62 8.21
C ALA A 8 -3.21 2.17 9.29
N GLU A 9 -3.23 3.49 9.49
CA GLU A 9 -4.20 4.16 10.37
C GLU A 9 -5.64 3.97 9.86
N ASP A 10 -5.90 4.20 8.57
CA ASP A 10 -7.22 3.99 7.95
C ASP A 10 -7.72 2.54 8.12
N ILE A 11 -6.82 1.56 7.96
CA ILE A 11 -7.15 0.14 8.15
C ILE A 11 -7.39 -0.19 9.62
N THR A 12 -6.57 0.34 10.55
CA THR A 12 -6.70 0.12 12.00
C THR A 12 -8.08 0.53 12.50
N VAL A 13 -8.54 1.72 12.11
CA VAL A 13 -9.85 2.27 12.50
C VAL A 13 -10.99 1.33 12.11
N LEU A 14 -10.86 0.64 10.97
CA LEU A 14 -11.93 -0.17 10.39
C LEU A 14 -11.84 -1.67 10.73
N ALA A 15 -10.64 -2.19 10.94
CA ALA A 15 -10.41 -3.57 11.33
C ALA A 15 -10.57 -3.82 12.84
N CYS A 16 -10.74 -2.76 13.65
CA CYS A 16 -10.77 -2.80 15.12
C CYS A 16 -9.57 -3.55 15.73
N ARG A 17 -8.42 -3.52 15.05
CA ARG A 17 -7.16 -4.16 15.42
C ARG A 17 -6.03 -3.16 15.20
N ASP A 18 -5.10 -3.10 16.14
CA ASP A 18 -3.91 -2.22 16.04
C ASP A 18 -2.97 -2.73 14.94
N ILE A 19 -2.93 -1.99 13.82
CA ILE A 19 -2.09 -2.29 12.66
C ILE A 19 -1.16 -1.09 12.44
N ARG A 20 0.14 -1.37 12.43
CA ARG A 20 1.17 -0.33 12.31
C ARG A 20 2.04 -0.58 11.10
N TYR A 21 2.41 0.49 10.41
CA TYR A 21 3.42 0.42 9.37
C TYR A 21 4.81 0.33 9.99
N GLU A 22 5.58 -0.69 9.59
CA GLU A 22 6.98 -0.81 9.92
C GLU A 22 7.83 -0.57 8.66
N ALA A 23 8.71 0.43 8.72
CA ALA A 23 9.63 0.73 7.63
C ALA A 23 10.85 -0.20 7.70
N LEU A 24 10.78 -1.33 6.98
CA LEU A 24 11.89 -2.27 6.88
C LEU A 24 12.99 -1.80 5.93
N THR A 25 14.22 -2.23 6.19
CA THR A 25 15.31 -2.14 5.21
C THR A 25 15.03 -3.08 4.03
N PRO A 26 15.62 -2.85 2.84
CA PRO A 26 15.45 -3.75 1.70
C PRO A 26 15.81 -5.20 2.02
N ASP A 27 16.90 -5.42 2.75
CA ASP A 27 17.35 -6.76 3.13
C ASP A 27 16.41 -7.42 4.15
N ALA A 28 15.90 -6.65 5.12
CA ALA A 28 14.93 -7.15 6.08
C ALA A 28 13.61 -7.52 5.39
N TYR A 29 13.11 -6.68 4.48
CA TYR A 29 11.91 -6.97 3.71
C TYR A 29 12.08 -8.21 2.82
N ALA A 30 13.24 -8.36 2.17
CA ALA A 30 13.54 -9.56 1.39
C ALA A 30 13.63 -10.82 2.25
N ALA A 31 14.13 -10.73 3.48
CA ALA A 31 14.15 -11.85 4.42
C ALA A 31 12.74 -12.26 4.85
N GLU A 32 11.87 -11.30 5.18
CA GLU A 32 10.46 -11.53 5.53
C GLU A 32 9.68 -12.20 4.38
N LEU A 33 9.86 -11.72 3.14
CA LEU A 33 9.21 -12.33 1.98
C LEU A 33 9.63 -13.79 1.77
N ARG A 34 10.92 -14.10 1.92
CA ARG A 34 11.41 -15.49 1.84
C ARG A 34 10.86 -16.35 2.97
N ALA A 35 10.81 -15.81 4.19
CA ALA A 35 10.22 -16.51 5.34
C ALA A 35 8.72 -16.80 5.12
N ALA A 36 8.01 -15.91 4.41
CA ALA A 36 6.63 -16.10 3.98
C ALA A 36 6.45 -17.05 2.78
N GLY A 37 7.54 -17.58 2.21
CA GLY A 37 7.51 -18.55 1.12
C GLY A 37 7.41 -17.94 -0.29
N VAL A 38 7.67 -16.64 -0.43
CA VAL A 38 7.75 -15.98 -1.75
C VAL A 38 9.02 -16.43 -2.47
N ASP A 39 8.93 -16.71 -3.78
CA ASP A 39 10.08 -17.10 -4.59
C ASP A 39 11.02 -15.91 -4.89
N GLU A 40 12.25 -16.20 -5.32
CA GLU A 40 13.26 -15.16 -5.55
C GLU A 40 12.86 -14.15 -6.63
N PHE A 41 12.02 -14.57 -7.58
CA PHE A 41 11.47 -13.67 -8.59
C PHE A 41 10.54 -12.64 -7.94
N GLY A 42 9.57 -13.09 -7.13
CA GLY A 42 8.66 -12.22 -6.39
C GLY A 42 9.38 -11.34 -5.36
N VAL A 43 10.41 -11.85 -4.69
CA VAL A 43 11.27 -11.06 -3.80
C VAL A 43 11.95 -9.92 -4.56
N GLY A 44 12.48 -10.20 -5.75
CA GLY A 44 13.09 -9.21 -6.63
C GLY A 44 12.08 -8.17 -7.12
N GLU A 45 10.91 -8.59 -7.58
CA GLU A 45 9.87 -7.69 -8.09
C GLU A 45 9.36 -6.73 -7.00
N LEU A 46 9.00 -7.26 -5.82
CA LEU A 46 8.50 -6.45 -4.71
C LEU A 46 9.60 -5.51 -4.18
N GLY A 47 10.83 -6.01 -4.04
CA GLY A 47 11.97 -5.19 -3.64
C GLY A 47 12.23 -4.02 -4.61
N GLY A 48 12.15 -4.27 -5.92
CA GLY A 48 12.26 -3.26 -6.96
C GLY A 48 11.15 -2.23 -6.94
N LEU A 49 9.89 -2.65 -6.77
CA LEU A 49 8.75 -1.73 -6.65
C LEU A 49 8.94 -0.75 -5.49
N PHE A 50 9.32 -1.25 -4.30
CA PHE A 50 9.52 -0.37 -3.15
C PHE A 50 10.78 0.50 -3.28
N ALA A 51 11.78 0.10 -4.08
CA ALA A 51 12.90 0.99 -4.43
C ALA A 51 12.42 2.20 -5.23
N ILE A 52 11.63 1.97 -6.29
CA ILE A 52 11.03 3.03 -7.11
C ILE A 52 10.17 3.98 -6.26
N MET A 53 9.39 3.43 -5.32
CA MET A 53 8.60 4.23 -4.38
C MET A 53 9.46 5.12 -3.47
N ARG A 54 10.52 4.56 -2.86
CA ARG A 54 11.43 5.31 -1.96
C ARG A 54 12.20 6.40 -2.70
N GLU A 55 12.55 6.17 -3.95
CA GLU A 55 13.17 7.15 -4.84
C GLU A 55 12.21 8.26 -5.28
N GLY A 56 10.93 8.17 -4.90
CA GLY A 56 9.92 9.20 -5.15
C GLY A 56 9.36 9.20 -6.57
N HIS A 57 9.69 8.19 -7.38
CA HIS A 57 9.21 8.11 -8.76
C HIS A 57 7.68 8.03 -8.87
N LEU A 58 6.99 7.58 -7.82
CA LEU A 58 5.52 7.50 -7.75
C LEU A 58 4.87 8.65 -6.95
N ALA A 59 5.63 9.65 -6.51
CA ALA A 59 5.12 10.72 -5.64
C ALA A 59 4.32 11.81 -6.37
N SER A 60 4.49 11.93 -7.69
CA SER A 60 3.83 12.98 -8.47
C SER A 60 2.35 12.64 -8.69
N VAL A 61 1.46 13.48 -8.16
CA VAL A 61 0.03 13.42 -8.42
C VAL A 61 -0.29 14.17 -9.71
N ARG A 62 -1.05 13.53 -10.60
CA ARG A 62 -1.53 14.10 -11.87
C ARG A 62 -3.05 14.16 -11.91
N ASP A 63 -3.60 15.07 -12.71
CA ASP A 63 -5.03 15.28 -12.89
C ASP A 63 -5.63 14.48 -14.06
N ASP A 64 -4.88 13.53 -14.60
CA ASP A 64 -5.27 12.72 -15.76
C ASP A 64 -6.58 11.95 -15.53
N VAL A 65 -6.83 11.45 -14.31
CA VAL A 65 -8.06 10.72 -13.99
C VAL A 65 -9.30 11.63 -14.08
N PRO A 66 -9.38 12.77 -13.34
CA PRO A 66 -10.44 13.76 -13.54
C PRO A 66 -10.61 14.19 -15.00
N ARG A 67 -9.50 14.45 -15.69
CA ARG A 67 -9.50 14.98 -17.05
C ARG A 67 -10.02 13.98 -18.09
N LEU A 68 -9.64 12.71 -17.99
CA LEU A 68 -9.99 11.68 -18.98
C LEU A 68 -11.32 11.00 -18.67
N LEU A 69 -11.68 10.84 -17.39
CA LEU A 69 -12.85 10.08 -16.97
C LEU A 69 -14.02 10.95 -16.46
N GLY A 70 -13.83 12.27 -16.33
CA GLY A 70 -14.88 13.20 -15.87
C GLY A 70 -15.29 13.00 -14.41
N ARG A 71 -14.50 12.26 -13.62
CA ARG A 71 -14.75 11.98 -12.20
C ARG A 71 -13.44 11.98 -11.40
N PRO A 72 -13.46 12.35 -10.10
CA PRO A 72 -12.25 12.32 -9.29
C PRO A 72 -11.66 10.92 -9.18
N ALA A 73 -10.34 10.85 -8.96
CA ALA A 73 -9.71 9.63 -8.51
C ALA A 73 -10.33 9.21 -7.17
N ARG A 74 -10.50 7.90 -6.99
CA ARG A 74 -11.08 7.36 -5.77
C ARG A 74 -10.08 7.52 -4.60
N PRO A 75 -10.48 8.10 -3.45
CA PRO A 75 -9.63 8.14 -2.26
C PRO A 75 -9.39 6.74 -1.68
N PHE A 76 -8.21 6.51 -1.11
CA PHE A 76 -7.87 5.22 -0.49
C PHE A 76 -8.83 4.87 0.65
N ARG A 77 -9.12 5.80 1.57
CA ARG A 77 -10.06 5.59 2.69
C ARG A 77 -11.44 5.08 2.23
N ASP A 78 -11.94 5.60 1.11
CA ASP A 78 -13.26 5.23 0.58
C ASP A 78 -13.21 3.78 0.06
N TRP A 79 -12.06 3.33 -0.43
CA TRP A 79 -11.78 1.92 -0.74
C TRP A 79 -11.70 1.04 0.51
N VAL A 80 -10.97 1.46 1.54
CA VAL A 80 -10.89 0.69 2.79
C VAL A 80 -12.28 0.50 3.42
N LEU A 81 -13.12 1.54 3.43
CA LEU A 81 -14.50 1.48 3.94
C LEU A 81 -15.34 0.43 3.22
N GLU A 82 -15.27 0.38 1.88
CA GLU A 82 -15.99 -0.63 1.10
C GLU A 82 -15.46 -2.05 1.39
N GLN A 83 -14.14 -2.24 1.50
CA GLN A 83 -13.57 -3.57 1.80
C GLN A 83 -13.90 -4.04 3.22
N ALA A 84 -13.89 -3.14 4.19
CA ALA A 84 -14.29 -3.47 5.57
C ALA A 84 -15.75 -3.95 5.62
N ALA A 85 -16.65 -3.33 4.85
CA ALA A 85 -18.05 -3.76 4.75
C ALA A 85 -18.22 -5.17 4.14
N LEU A 86 -17.23 -5.63 3.36
CA LEU A 86 -17.19 -6.98 2.78
C LEU A 86 -16.58 -8.03 3.74
N GLY A 87 -16.09 -7.62 4.91
CA GLY A 87 -15.50 -8.51 5.90
C GLY A 87 -14.08 -8.98 5.57
N THR A 88 -13.35 -8.25 4.70
CA THR A 88 -11.98 -8.62 4.27
C THR A 88 -11.00 -8.75 5.45
N TRP A 89 -11.25 -8.03 6.55
CA TRP A 89 -10.40 -8.01 7.75
C TRP A 89 -11.15 -8.30 9.06
N THR A 90 -12.28 -9.00 9.00
CA THR A 90 -12.94 -9.61 10.17
C THR A 90 -12.63 -11.08 10.23
#